data_AF-M2RP26-F1
#
_entry.id   AF-M2RP26-F1
#
_cell.length_a   1.000
_cell.length_b   1.000
_cell.length_c   1.000
_cell.angle_alpha   90.00
_cell.angle_beta   90.00
_cell.angle_gamma   90.00
#
_symmetry.space_group_name_H-M   'P 1'
#
loop_
_entity.id
_entity.type
_entity.pdbx_description
1 polymer ?
#
loop_
_entity_poly.entity_id
_entity_poly.type
_entity_poly.pdbx_seq_one_letter_code
_entity_poly.pdbx_strand_id
1 'polypeptide(L)'
;MPRKAKPEKTRQILGLSREQLKKRRVRSDLATRSRFKQAFTQIDKIYDKLDQAYTSSEGSIKIKGAIVGIWAKLAVDSLLRHKLFEKGFLQRITLLIDIFTTHVVSLQAISTIAQYGNKDHRVTVTRLVPVLLCAMKQGRNDVEVVALCISALFYSVDTCLNGPNKSHVVPFTASDVQSLLKMTIDALRMPDATQYCMDFALALLGSMAVDLHEEYMANPSVLAYLVACLRSADVSIRCAALAILVQLHISNAEVDTHSVYLHKIVAMATLTWPPNIRAAMQEYLDFQRVVSRCALDRNFYALGKTFVTIITRAEFFIQDIMLDFPEQEPSVSSRKDIDLPFRTWVDAVENSR
;
A
#
# COMPACT_ATOMS: atom_id res chain seq x y z
N MET A 1 -16.12 -44.91 47.67
CA MET A 1 -15.40 -44.71 46.40
C MET A 1 -16.32 -45.11 45.23
N PRO A 2 -16.77 -44.17 44.38
CA PRO A 2 -17.61 -44.51 43.23
C PRO A 2 -16.77 -44.76 41.97
N ARG A 3 -17.11 -45.84 41.26
CA ARG A 3 -16.52 -46.26 39.98
C ARG A 3 -16.82 -45.24 38.88
N LYS A 4 -15.78 -44.81 38.17
CA LYS A 4 -15.88 -44.01 36.94
C LYS A 4 -16.53 -44.87 35.83
N ALA A 5 -17.74 -44.49 35.41
CA ALA A 5 -18.37 -44.99 34.20
C ALA A 5 -17.70 -44.36 32.96
N LYS A 6 -17.31 -45.17 31.99
CA LYS A 6 -16.85 -44.72 30.67
C LYS A 6 -18.08 -44.35 29.81
N PRO A 7 -18.10 -43.19 29.13
CA PRO A 7 -19.11 -42.92 28.13
C PRO A 7 -18.71 -43.60 26.83
N GLU A 8 -19.38 -44.71 26.53
CA GLU A 8 -19.37 -45.35 25.23
C GLU A 8 -20.66 -44.97 24.49
N LYS A 9 -20.53 -44.70 23.19
CA LYS A 9 -21.60 -44.48 22.18
C LYS A 9 -22.29 -43.12 22.14
N THR A 10 -21.85 -42.26 21.21
CA THR A 10 -22.75 -41.69 20.18
C THR A 10 -21.95 -41.08 19.02
N ARG A 11 -21.60 -41.87 18.00
CA ARG A 11 -21.27 -41.35 16.65
C ARG A 11 -21.69 -42.38 15.58
N GLN A 12 -23.00 -42.55 15.44
CA GLN A 12 -23.65 -43.08 14.24
C GLN A 12 -24.65 -42.05 13.75
N ILE A 13 -24.15 -40.93 13.23
CA ILE A 13 -24.96 -40.01 12.43
C ILE A 13 -24.11 -39.75 11.18
N LEU A 14 -24.66 -40.12 10.02
CA LEU A 14 -24.05 -40.17 8.68
C LEU A 14 -23.28 -41.46 8.41
N GLY A 15 -23.99 -42.47 7.89
CA GLY A 15 -23.45 -43.72 7.34
C GLY A 15 -22.61 -43.52 6.07
N LEU A 16 -21.64 -42.61 6.11
CA LEU A 16 -20.64 -42.44 5.07
C LEU A 16 -19.40 -43.26 5.46
N SER A 17 -19.04 -44.22 4.61
CA SER A 17 -17.80 -44.99 4.75
C SER A 17 -16.58 -44.06 4.89
N ARG A 18 -15.56 -44.48 5.65
CA ARG A 18 -14.27 -43.77 5.73
C ARG A 18 -13.66 -43.50 4.35
N GLU A 19 -13.92 -44.37 3.36
CA GLU A 19 -13.54 -44.12 1.97
C GLU A 19 -14.35 -43.01 1.30
N GLN A 20 -15.65 -42.91 1.57
CA GLN A 20 -16.47 -41.81 1.07
C GLN A 20 -16.10 -40.46 1.72
N LEU A 21 -15.66 -40.48 2.97
CA LEU A 21 -15.08 -39.30 3.64
C LEU A 21 -13.68 -38.95 3.10
N LYS A 22 -12.84 -39.92 2.72
CA LYS A 22 -11.57 -39.67 2.01
C LYS A 22 -11.81 -39.14 0.58
N LYS A 23 -12.80 -39.67 -0.15
CA LYS A 23 -13.21 -39.16 -1.47
C LYS A 23 -13.82 -37.75 -1.39
N ARG A 24 -14.59 -37.44 -0.34
CA ARG A 24 -15.12 -36.08 -0.09
C ARG A 24 -14.10 -35.11 0.52
N ARG A 25 -13.02 -35.61 1.15
CA ARG A 25 -11.85 -34.83 1.57
C ARG A 25 -10.82 -34.60 0.47
N VAL A 26 -11.15 -34.91 -0.79
CA VAL A 26 -10.60 -34.14 -1.90
C VAL A 26 -11.27 -32.77 -1.84
N ARG A 27 -10.88 -31.94 -0.85
CA ARG A 27 -11.00 -30.49 -0.99
C ARG A 27 -10.44 -30.20 -2.37
N SER A 28 -11.27 -29.65 -3.26
CA SER A 28 -10.87 -29.30 -4.61
C SER A 28 -9.76 -28.27 -4.47
N ASP A 29 -8.53 -28.77 -4.43
CA ASP A 29 -7.36 -27.95 -4.22
C ASP A 29 -7.13 -27.18 -5.53
N LEU A 30 -7.79 -26.03 -5.63
CA LEU A 30 -7.58 -25.02 -6.66
C LEU A 30 -6.14 -24.50 -6.61
N ALA A 31 -5.37 -24.83 -5.57
CA ALA A 31 -3.96 -24.48 -5.46
C ALA A 31 -3.07 -25.17 -6.50
N THR A 32 -3.55 -26.21 -7.19
CA THR A 32 -2.77 -26.84 -8.27
C THR A 32 -2.91 -26.06 -9.58
N ARG A 33 -1.78 -25.67 -10.17
CA ARG A 33 -1.69 -24.92 -11.44
C ARG A 33 -2.52 -25.53 -12.57
N SER A 34 -2.60 -26.87 -12.65
CA SER A 34 -3.37 -27.58 -13.68
C SER A 34 -4.88 -27.37 -13.55
N ARG A 35 -5.42 -27.46 -12.33
CA ARG A 35 -6.85 -27.19 -12.06
C ARG A 35 -7.18 -25.72 -12.26
N PHE A 36 -6.25 -24.85 -11.90
CA PHE A 36 -6.40 -23.43 -12.15
C PHE A 36 -6.53 -23.13 -13.65
N LYS A 37 -5.66 -23.72 -14.49
CA LYS A 37 -5.75 -23.62 -15.96
C LYS A 37 -7.08 -24.15 -16.49
N GLN A 38 -7.59 -25.25 -15.93
CA GLN A 38 -8.89 -25.79 -16.30
C GLN A 38 -10.03 -24.84 -15.95
N ALA A 39 -10.04 -24.27 -14.73
CA ALA A 39 -11.02 -23.28 -14.31
C ALA A 39 -11.00 -22.05 -15.23
N PHE A 40 -9.80 -21.59 -15.63
CA PHE A 40 -9.63 -20.50 -16.58
C PHE A 40 -10.29 -20.80 -17.95
N THR A 41 -10.06 -21.99 -18.52
CA THR A 41 -10.69 -22.37 -19.80
C THR A 41 -12.21 -22.47 -19.75
N GLN A 42 -12.80 -22.58 -18.55
CA GLN A 42 -14.24 -22.73 -18.35
C GLN A 42 -14.85 -21.56 -17.57
N ILE A 43 -14.12 -20.47 -17.38
CA ILE A 43 -14.53 -19.39 -16.46
C ILE A 43 -15.88 -18.81 -16.84
N ASP A 44 -16.16 -18.63 -18.13
CA ASP A 44 -17.43 -18.08 -18.59
C ASP A 44 -18.59 -19.01 -18.19
N LYS A 45 -18.44 -20.32 -18.41
CA LYS A 45 -19.43 -21.33 -18.00
C LYS A 45 -19.59 -21.42 -16.47
N ILE A 46 -18.48 -21.30 -15.72
CA ILE A 46 -18.51 -21.32 -14.25
C ILE A 46 -19.24 -20.07 -13.76
N TYR A 47 -18.91 -18.90 -14.30
CA TYR A 47 -19.55 -17.66 -13.96
C TYR A 47 -21.04 -17.69 -14.24
N ASP A 48 -21.44 -18.06 -15.45
CA ASP A 48 -22.84 -18.02 -15.86
C ASP A 48 -23.70 -18.97 -14.99
N LYS A 49 -23.16 -20.13 -14.59
CA LYS A 49 -23.81 -21.02 -13.62
C LYS A 49 -23.92 -20.42 -12.23
N LEU A 50 -22.86 -19.75 -11.76
CA LEU A 50 -22.87 -19.08 -10.45
C LEU A 50 -23.80 -17.88 -10.44
N ASP A 51 -23.84 -17.07 -11.49
CA ASP A 51 -24.74 -15.92 -11.61
C ASP A 51 -26.20 -16.38 -11.77
N GLN A 52 -26.46 -17.44 -12.53
CA GLN A 52 -27.79 -18.05 -12.58
C GLN A 52 -28.24 -18.54 -11.20
N ALA A 53 -27.35 -19.23 -10.46
CA ALA A 53 -27.66 -19.66 -9.10
C ALA A 53 -27.86 -18.47 -8.15
N TYR A 54 -27.08 -17.40 -8.32
CA TYR A 54 -27.17 -16.17 -7.52
C TYR A 54 -28.52 -15.48 -7.72
N THR A 55 -28.92 -15.30 -8.98
CA THR A 55 -30.18 -14.65 -9.38
C THR A 55 -31.39 -15.51 -9.01
N SER A 56 -31.32 -16.83 -9.20
CA SER A 56 -32.41 -17.75 -8.84
C SER A 56 -32.61 -17.91 -7.32
N SER A 57 -31.65 -17.47 -6.50
CA SER A 57 -31.68 -17.63 -5.05
C SER A 57 -32.22 -16.39 -4.31
N GLU A 58 -33.26 -15.74 -4.82
CA GLU A 58 -33.78 -14.49 -4.25
C GLU A 58 -34.03 -14.55 -2.73
N GLY A 59 -34.61 -15.66 -2.24
CA GLY A 59 -34.88 -15.88 -0.81
C GLY A 59 -33.74 -16.49 -0.01
N SER A 60 -32.61 -16.88 -0.62
CA SER A 60 -31.53 -17.59 0.07
C SER A 60 -30.23 -16.78 0.12
N ILE A 61 -30.19 -15.86 1.08
CA ILE A 61 -29.02 -15.00 1.37
C ILE A 61 -27.76 -15.85 1.61
N LYS A 62 -27.89 -17.01 2.26
CA LYS A 62 -26.76 -17.92 2.51
C LYS A 62 -26.15 -18.46 1.21
N ILE A 63 -26.98 -18.77 0.21
CA ILE A 63 -26.49 -19.22 -1.10
C ILE A 63 -25.78 -18.06 -1.80
N LYS A 64 -26.36 -16.86 -1.79
CA LYS A 64 -25.72 -15.65 -2.36
C LYS A 64 -24.36 -15.36 -1.73
N GLY A 65 -24.27 -15.39 -0.40
CA GLY A 65 -23.00 -15.22 0.33
C GLY A 65 -21.98 -16.32 0.00
N ALA A 66 -22.41 -17.57 -0.11
CA ALA A 66 -21.52 -18.67 -0.51
C ALA A 66 -20.98 -18.48 -1.94
N ILE A 67 -21.82 -18.02 -2.87
CA ILE A 67 -21.41 -17.71 -4.24
C ILE A 67 -20.40 -16.56 -4.27
N VAL A 68 -20.64 -15.49 -3.51
CA VAL A 68 -19.67 -14.38 -3.36
C VAL A 68 -18.34 -14.89 -2.78
N GLY A 69 -18.37 -15.78 -1.79
CA GLY A 69 -17.16 -16.41 -1.27
C GLY A 69 -16.40 -17.25 -2.31
N ILE A 70 -17.09 -17.88 -3.26
CA ILE A 70 -16.46 -18.58 -4.39
C ILE A 70 -15.83 -17.57 -5.35
N TRP A 71 -16.55 -16.53 -5.75
CA TRP A 71 -16.03 -15.49 -6.63
C TRP A 71 -14.82 -14.76 -6.01
N ALA A 72 -14.84 -14.47 -4.71
CA ALA A 72 -13.71 -13.88 -3.99
C ALA A 72 -12.44 -14.73 -4.10
N LYS A 73 -12.56 -16.05 -3.94
CA LYS A 73 -11.43 -16.98 -4.09
C LYS A 73 -10.91 -17.04 -5.53
N LEU A 74 -11.79 -16.98 -6.52
CA LEU A 74 -11.38 -16.90 -7.92
C LEU A 74 -10.69 -15.56 -8.24
N ALA A 75 -11.14 -14.48 -7.60
CA ALA A 75 -10.60 -13.14 -7.77
C ALA A 75 -9.20 -12.93 -7.16
N VAL A 76 -8.57 -13.95 -6.56
CA VAL A 76 -7.15 -13.89 -6.17
C VAL A 76 -6.25 -13.90 -7.41
N ASP A 77 -6.64 -14.62 -8.46
CA ASP A 77 -5.90 -14.63 -9.74
C ASP A 77 -6.24 -13.41 -10.60
N SER A 78 -5.22 -12.84 -11.24
CA SER A 78 -5.38 -11.59 -12.01
C SER A 78 -6.28 -11.72 -13.23
N LEU A 79 -6.21 -12.84 -13.96
CA LEU A 79 -7.00 -13.03 -15.18
C LEU A 79 -8.46 -13.33 -14.83
N LEU A 80 -8.70 -14.18 -13.84
CA LEU A 80 -10.05 -14.46 -13.37
C LEU A 80 -10.70 -13.23 -12.74
N ARG A 81 -9.96 -12.48 -11.92
CA ARG A 81 -10.44 -11.24 -11.31
C ARG A 81 -10.91 -10.25 -12.35
N HIS A 82 -10.13 -10.04 -13.41
CA HIS A 82 -10.50 -9.12 -14.48
C HIS A 82 -11.81 -9.52 -15.16
N LYS A 83 -11.94 -10.79 -15.56
CA LYS A 83 -13.20 -11.30 -16.14
C LYS A 83 -14.40 -11.20 -15.19
N LEU A 84 -14.21 -11.50 -13.91
CA LEU A 84 -15.28 -11.35 -12.91
C LEU A 84 -15.71 -9.89 -12.80
N PHE A 85 -14.74 -8.97 -12.81
CA PHE A 85 -14.98 -7.55 -12.72
C PHE A 85 -15.78 -7.03 -13.92
N GLU A 86 -15.39 -7.41 -15.15
CA GLU A 86 -16.10 -7.07 -16.39
C GLU A 86 -17.56 -7.55 -16.37
N LYS A 87 -17.83 -8.70 -15.74
CA LYS A 87 -19.18 -9.25 -15.64
C LYS A 87 -20.04 -8.64 -14.52
N GLY A 88 -19.57 -7.60 -13.83
CA GLY A 88 -20.36 -6.89 -12.82
C GLY A 88 -20.35 -7.53 -11.43
N PHE A 89 -19.29 -8.28 -11.10
CA PHE A 89 -19.12 -8.93 -9.80
C PHE A 89 -19.22 -7.93 -8.63
N LEU A 90 -18.60 -6.75 -8.74
CA LEU A 90 -18.55 -5.77 -7.65
C LEU A 90 -19.95 -5.27 -7.24
N GLN A 91 -20.84 -5.04 -8.20
CA GLN A 91 -22.22 -4.63 -7.95
C GLN A 91 -22.98 -5.70 -7.16
N ARG A 92 -22.77 -6.98 -7.47
CA ARG A 92 -23.40 -8.10 -6.75
C ARG A 92 -22.95 -8.17 -5.29
N ILE A 93 -21.64 -8.02 -5.03
CA ILE A 93 -21.09 -8.04 -3.67
C ILE A 93 -21.62 -6.88 -2.84
N THR A 94 -21.70 -5.69 -3.44
CA THR A 94 -22.11 -4.46 -2.74
C THR A 94 -23.50 -4.60 -2.12
N LEU A 95 -24.43 -5.27 -2.81
CA LEU A 95 -25.79 -5.54 -2.31
C LEU A 95 -25.84 -6.46 -1.08
N LEU A 96 -24.76 -7.17 -0.76
CA LEU A 96 -24.68 -8.10 0.37
C LEU A 96 -23.92 -7.54 1.57
N ILE A 97 -23.36 -6.32 1.48
CA ILE A 97 -22.63 -5.68 2.58
C ILE A 97 -23.57 -5.33 3.74
N ASP A 98 -24.77 -4.84 3.44
CA ASP A 98 -25.73 -4.41 4.48
C ASP A 98 -26.44 -5.59 5.17
N ILE A 99 -26.18 -6.83 4.74
CA ILE A 99 -26.83 -8.02 5.29
C ILE A 99 -25.88 -8.71 6.27
N PHE A 100 -26.24 -8.70 7.56
CA PHE A 100 -25.43 -9.24 8.66
C PHE A 100 -24.88 -10.65 8.44
N THR A 101 -25.62 -11.56 7.79
CA THR A 101 -25.11 -12.93 7.57
C THR A 101 -24.10 -13.07 6.43
N THR A 102 -23.94 -12.02 5.61
CA THR A 102 -23.05 -12.03 4.43
C THR A 102 -22.05 -10.89 4.43
N HIS A 103 -22.16 -9.92 5.32
CA HIS A 103 -21.32 -8.72 5.32
C HIS A 103 -19.81 -9.05 5.37
N VAL A 104 -19.36 -9.96 6.25
CA VAL A 104 -17.95 -10.36 6.36
C VAL A 104 -17.45 -10.96 5.05
N VAL A 105 -18.16 -11.93 4.46
CA VAL A 105 -17.70 -12.56 3.20
C VAL A 105 -17.71 -11.56 2.03
N SER A 106 -18.64 -10.61 2.02
CA SER A 106 -18.70 -9.54 1.03
C SER A 106 -17.53 -8.56 1.19
N LEU A 107 -17.23 -8.15 2.42
CA LEU A 107 -16.10 -7.27 2.74
C LEU A 107 -14.76 -7.94 2.47
N GLN A 108 -14.62 -9.24 2.77
CA GLN A 108 -13.46 -10.05 2.36
C GLN A 108 -13.28 -10.05 0.85
N ALA A 109 -14.37 -10.20 0.09
CA ALA A 109 -14.32 -10.16 -1.37
C ALA A 109 -13.87 -8.78 -1.88
N ILE A 110 -14.41 -7.69 -1.33
CA ILE A 110 -14.01 -6.32 -1.70
C ILE A 110 -12.56 -6.05 -1.35
N SER A 111 -12.12 -6.42 -0.14
CA SER A 111 -10.73 -6.30 0.29
C SER A 111 -9.78 -7.07 -0.64
N THR A 112 -10.17 -8.28 -1.07
CA THR A 112 -9.40 -9.08 -2.05
C THR A 112 -9.31 -8.38 -3.40
N ILE A 113 -10.41 -7.81 -3.90
CA ILE A 113 -10.41 -7.05 -5.16
C ILE A 113 -9.56 -5.79 -5.03
N ALA A 114 -9.62 -5.07 -3.91
CA ALA A 114 -8.82 -3.88 -3.68
C ALA A 114 -7.33 -4.22 -3.63
N GLN A 115 -6.94 -5.23 -2.85
CA GLN A 115 -5.56 -5.66 -2.68
C GLN A 115 -4.93 -6.12 -4.00
N TYR A 116 -5.58 -7.06 -4.69
CA TYR A 116 -4.99 -7.67 -5.87
C TYR A 116 -5.43 -7.00 -7.18
N GLY A 117 -6.45 -6.16 -7.16
CA GLY A 117 -6.97 -5.45 -8.33
C GLY A 117 -5.92 -4.66 -9.09
N ASN A 118 -6.13 -4.51 -10.40
CA ASN A 118 -5.39 -3.51 -11.15
C ASN A 118 -5.88 -2.10 -10.78
N LYS A 119 -5.27 -1.08 -11.37
CA LYS A 119 -5.62 0.31 -11.10
C LYS A 119 -7.12 0.58 -11.30
N ASP A 120 -7.72 0.14 -12.40
CA ASP A 120 -9.12 0.41 -12.73
C ASP A 120 -10.09 -0.23 -11.73
N HIS A 121 -9.80 -1.45 -11.29
CA HIS A 121 -10.60 -2.12 -10.26
C HIS A 121 -10.55 -1.33 -8.95
N ARG A 122 -9.34 -0.91 -8.53
CA ARG A 122 -9.15 -0.16 -7.29
C ARG A 122 -9.84 1.20 -7.31
N VAL A 123 -9.70 1.95 -8.41
CA VAL A 123 -10.43 3.22 -8.64
C VAL A 123 -11.94 3.02 -8.55
N THR A 124 -12.45 1.91 -9.09
CA THR A 124 -13.88 1.60 -8.98
C THR A 124 -14.28 1.24 -7.55
N VAL A 125 -13.43 0.52 -6.79
CA VAL A 125 -13.66 0.26 -5.36
C VAL A 125 -13.66 1.57 -4.55
N THR A 126 -12.87 2.57 -4.92
CA THR A 126 -12.88 3.89 -4.25
C THR A 126 -14.25 4.57 -4.31
N ARG A 127 -15.09 4.25 -5.31
CA ARG A 127 -16.49 4.74 -5.37
C ARG A 127 -17.39 4.14 -4.30
N LEU A 128 -16.94 3.06 -3.63
CA LEU A 128 -17.63 2.44 -2.52
C LEU A 128 -17.24 3.05 -1.16
N VAL A 129 -16.40 4.10 -1.11
CA VAL A 129 -16.00 4.76 0.15
C VAL A 129 -17.22 5.06 1.04
N PRO A 130 -18.31 5.70 0.58
CA PRO A 130 -19.47 5.95 1.45
C PRO A 130 -20.12 4.67 2.00
N VAL A 131 -20.18 3.60 1.20
CA VAL A 131 -20.75 2.31 1.60
C VAL A 131 -19.86 1.63 2.64
N LEU A 132 -18.53 1.66 2.45
CA LEU A 132 -17.57 1.09 3.40
C LEU A 132 -17.55 1.87 4.71
N LEU A 133 -17.66 3.20 4.68
CA LEU A 133 -17.81 4.02 5.88
C LEU A 133 -19.11 3.71 6.64
N CYS A 134 -20.22 3.48 5.91
CA CYS A 134 -21.47 3.04 6.50
C CYS A 134 -21.32 1.68 7.19
N ALA A 135 -20.66 0.72 6.53
CA ALA A 135 -20.39 -0.61 7.08
C ALA A 135 -19.50 -0.54 8.34
N MET A 136 -18.45 0.30 8.35
CA MET A 136 -17.62 0.53 9.54
C MET A 136 -18.45 1.09 10.70
N LYS A 137 -19.32 2.07 10.42
CA LYS A 137 -20.18 2.68 11.44
C LYS A 137 -21.16 1.68 12.06
N GLN A 138 -21.76 0.82 11.23
CA GLN A 138 -22.67 -0.23 11.68
C GLN A 138 -21.92 -1.34 12.45
N GLY A 139 -20.73 -1.71 11.97
CA GLY A 139 -19.85 -2.72 12.53
C GLY A 139 -18.83 -2.19 13.54
N ARG A 140 -19.05 -1.04 14.19
CA ARG A 140 -18.04 -0.35 15.02
C ARG A 140 -17.48 -1.17 16.19
N ASN A 141 -18.17 -2.24 16.59
CA ASN A 141 -17.76 -3.16 17.67
C ASN A 141 -17.22 -4.50 17.13
N ASP A 142 -17.15 -4.66 15.81
CA ASP A 142 -16.68 -5.85 15.13
C ASP A 142 -15.35 -5.51 14.44
N VAL A 143 -14.26 -5.86 15.10
CA VAL A 143 -12.89 -5.57 14.63
C VAL A 143 -12.63 -6.18 13.26
N GLU A 144 -13.21 -7.34 12.94
CA GLU A 144 -13.01 -8.00 11.65
C GLU A 144 -13.65 -7.17 10.53
N VAL A 145 -14.89 -6.74 10.73
CA VAL A 145 -15.61 -5.87 9.78
C VAL A 145 -14.85 -4.57 9.55
N VAL A 146 -14.43 -3.90 10.63
CA VAL A 146 -13.68 -2.63 10.56
C VAL A 146 -12.34 -2.82 9.84
N ALA A 147 -11.60 -3.88 10.16
CA ALA A 147 -10.31 -4.17 9.55
C ALA A 147 -10.41 -4.45 8.03
N LEU A 148 -11.45 -5.19 7.61
CA LEU A 148 -11.70 -5.46 6.19
C LEU A 148 -12.06 -4.19 5.41
N CYS A 149 -12.89 -3.32 6.00
CA CYS A 149 -13.20 -2.03 5.42
C CYS A 149 -11.94 -1.16 5.27
N ILE A 150 -11.14 -1.02 6.32
CA ILE A 150 -9.90 -0.21 6.31
C ILE A 150 -8.91 -0.75 5.27
N SER A 151 -8.73 -2.07 5.19
CA SER A 151 -7.84 -2.67 4.19
C SER A 151 -8.30 -2.40 2.76
N ALA A 152 -9.60 -2.52 2.48
CA ALA A 152 -10.16 -2.18 1.18
C ALA A 152 -10.00 -0.68 0.84
N LEU A 153 -10.25 0.19 1.83
CA LEU A 153 -10.09 1.64 1.71
C LEU A 153 -8.63 2.02 1.46
N PHE A 154 -7.67 1.43 2.18
CA PHE A 154 -6.24 1.65 1.98
C PHE A 154 -5.84 1.43 0.52
N TYR A 155 -6.03 0.22 -0.01
CA TYR A 155 -5.57 -0.08 -1.37
C TYR A 155 -6.27 0.76 -2.45
N SER A 156 -7.55 1.09 -2.25
CA SER A 156 -8.33 1.85 -3.22
C SER A 156 -8.01 3.35 -3.19
N VAL A 157 -7.94 3.96 -2.02
CA VAL A 157 -7.57 5.38 -1.82
C VAL A 157 -6.12 5.63 -2.21
N ASP A 158 -5.19 4.79 -1.76
CA ASP A 158 -3.76 4.89 -2.09
C ASP A 158 -3.54 4.89 -3.62
N THR A 159 -4.23 4.01 -4.34
CA THR A 159 -4.12 3.95 -5.80
C THR A 159 -4.65 5.22 -6.49
N CYS A 160 -5.63 5.90 -5.88
CA CYS A 160 -6.16 7.15 -6.40
C CYS A 160 -5.23 8.34 -6.14
N LEU A 161 -4.61 8.41 -4.96
CA LEU A 161 -3.78 9.55 -4.55
C LEU A 161 -2.32 9.42 -5.04
N ASN A 162 -1.73 8.23 -4.87
CA ASN A 162 -0.31 7.97 -5.12
C ASN A 162 -0.04 7.30 -6.47
N GLY A 163 -1.07 7.10 -7.30
CA GLY A 163 -0.92 6.49 -8.62
C GLY A 163 -0.18 7.39 -9.63
N PRO A 164 0.54 6.81 -10.62
CA PRO A 164 1.37 7.57 -11.59
C PRO A 164 0.55 8.54 -12.46
N ASN A 165 -0.74 8.25 -12.67
CA ASN A 165 -1.65 9.21 -13.30
C ASN A 165 -2.60 9.73 -12.23
N LYS A 166 -2.22 10.85 -11.60
CA LYS A 166 -3.07 11.66 -10.71
C LYS A 166 -4.27 12.30 -11.42
N SER A 167 -4.47 12.04 -12.71
CA SER A 167 -5.56 12.61 -13.51
C SER A 167 -6.95 12.09 -13.14
N HIS A 168 -7.07 11.13 -12.23
CA HIS A 168 -8.37 10.63 -11.81
C HIS A 168 -8.91 11.52 -10.70
N VAL A 169 -10.02 12.20 -11.01
CA VAL A 169 -10.86 12.88 -10.01
C VAL A 169 -11.14 11.91 -8.88
N VAL A 170 -10.68 12.28 -7.68
CA VAL A 170 -10.89 11.53 -6.47
C VAL A 170 -12.42 11.44 -6.23
N PRO A 171 -13.02 10.23 -6.17
CA PRO A 171 -14.47 10.09 -6.21
C PRO A 171 -15.15 10.31 -4.85
N PHE A 172 -14.47 10.93 -3.89
CA PHE A 172 -14.98 11.19 -2.54
C PHE A 172 -14.89 12.67 -2.19
N THR A 173 -15.86 13.14 -1.40
CA THR A 173 -16.01 14.53 -0.98
C THR A 173 -15.14 14.86 0.24
N ALA A 174 -14.92 16.13 0.54
CA ALA A 174 -14.25 16.54 1.78
C ALA A 174 -14.94 15.99 3.05
N SER A 175 -16.28 15.85 3.02
CA SER A 175 -17.05 15.23 4.11
C SER A 175 -16.75 13.74 4.25
N ASP A 176 -16.53 13.04 3.14
CA ASP A 176 -16.13 11.63 3.16
C ASP A 176 -14.73 11.48 3.75
N VAL A 177 -13.80 12.37 3.41
CA VAL A 177 -12.43 12.40 3.98
C VAL A 177 -12.48 12.60 5.50
N GLN A 178 -13.23 13.59 5.98
CA GLN A 178 -13.36 13.83 7.43
C GLN A 178 -13.95 12.61 8.16
N SER A 179 -14.96 11.97 7.56
CA SER A 179 -15.55 10.75 8.09
C SER A 179 -14.56 9.60 8.10
N LEU A 180 -13.77 9.45 7.04
CA LEU A 180 -12.73 8.43 6.90
C LEU A 180 -11.63 8.60 7.95
N LEU A 181 -11.11 9.82 8.13
CA LEU A 181 -10.11 10.14 9.15
C LEU A 181 -10.64 9.79 10.55
N LYS A 182 -11.87 10.24 10.87
CA LYS A 182 -12.49 9.97 12.16
C LYS A 182 -12.68 8.47 12.41
N MET A 183 -13.27 7.75 11.46
CA MET A 183 -13.53 6.31 11.60
C MET A 183 -12.24 5.50 11.69
N THR A 184 -11.17 5.92 11.00
CA THR A 184 -9.85 5.25 11.07
C THR A 184 -9.21 5.45 12.43
N ILE A 185 -9.30 6.64 13.03
CA ILE A 185 -8.84 6.89 14.40
C ILE A 185 -9.69 6.15 15.43
N ASP A 186 -11.01 6.10 15.25
CA ASP A 186 -11.91 5.35 16.14
C ASP A 186 -11.58 3.85 16.11
N ALA A 187 -11.26 3.29 14.93
CA ALA A 187 -10.79 1.92 14.79
C ALA A 187 -9.46 1.66 15.50
N LEU A 188 -8.50 2.59 15.36
CA LEU A 188 -7.20 2.52 16.04
C LEU A 188 -7.30 2.61 17.57
N ARG A 189 -8.39 3.18 18.09
CA ARG A 189 -8.67 3.29 19.53
C ARG A 189 -9.42 2.08 20.09
N MET A 190 -9.84 1.12 19.26
CA MET A 190 -10.51 -0.08 19.74
C MET A 190 -9.57 -0.90 20.63
N PRO A 191 -10.01 -1.34 21.82
CA PRO A 191 -9.16 -2.08 22.77
C PRO A 191 -8.71 -3.45 22.23
N ASP A 192 -9.44 -3.97 21.24
CA ASP A 192 -9.24 -5.25 20.57
C ASP A 192 -8.75 -5.07 19.12
N ALA A 193 -8.27 -3.88 18.74
CA ALA A 193 -7.68 -3.64 17.43
C ALA A 193 -6.53 -4.63 17.16
N THR A 194 -6.67 -5.40 16.08
CA THR A 194 -5.62 -6.35 15.65
C THR A 194 -4.44 -5.61 15.03
N GLN A 195 -3.26 -6.22 15.04
CA GLN A 195 -2.08 -5.69 14.32
C GLN A 195 -2.39 -5.42 12.84
N TYR A 196 -3.14 -6.34 12.21
CA TYR A 196 -3.61 -6.17 10.83
C TYR A 196 -4.41 -4.87 10.66
N CYS A 197 -5.35 -4.59 11.56
CA CYS A 197 -6.12 -3.35 11.52
C CYS A 197 -5.23 -2.12 11.71
N MET A 198 -4.31 -2.16 12.68
CA MET A 198 -3.38 -1.06 12.97
C MET A 198 -2.47 -0.75 11.77
N ASP A 199 -1.88 -1.77 11.15
CA ASP A 199 -0.98 -1.62 10.00
C ASP A 199 -1.70 -0.93 8.83
N PHE A 200 -2.88 -1.43 8.45
CA PHE A 200 -3.65 -0.85 7.36
C PHE A 200 -4.23 0.52 7.68
N ALA A 201 -4.62 0.77 8.94
CA ALA A 201 -5.13 2.08 9.36
C ALA A 201 -4.04 3.15 9.30
N LEU A 202 -2.84 2.86 9.82
CA LEU A 202 -1.71 3.80 9.73
C LEU A 202 -1.24 3.98 8.28
N ALA A 203 -1.21 2.91 7.49
CA ALA A 203 -0.89 3.01 6.06
C ALA A 203 -1.91 3.85 5.28
N LEU A 204 -3.21 3.69 5.57
CA LEU A 204 -4.28 4.52 5.02
C LEU A 204 -4.10 5.98 5.40
N LEU A 205 -3.83 6.28 6.68
CA LEU A 205 -3.54 7.65 7.11
C LEU A 205 -2.34 8.24 6.34
N GLY A 206 -1.23 7.52 6.24
CA GLY A 206 -0.05 7.97 5.48
C GLY A 206 -0.34 8.22 4.00
N SER A 207 -1.09 7.32 3.36
CA SER A 207 -1.43 7.47 1.93
C SER A 207 -2.19 8.75 1.59
N MET A 208 -2.89 9.33 2.58
CA MET A 208 -3.68 10.56 2.45
C MET A 208 -2.95 11.82 2.91
N ALA A 209 -1.85 11.70 3.66
CA ALA A 209 -1.24 12.81 4.38
C ALA A 209 -0.74 13.94 3.47
N VAL A 210 -0.21 13.60 2.29
CA VAL A 210 0.37 14.58 1.35
C VAL A 210 -0.73 15.36 0.63
N ASP A 211 -1.67 14.65 0.01
CA ASP A 211 -2.68 15.27 -0.87
C ASP A 211 -3.88 15.85 -0.11
N LEU A 212 -4.13 15.45 1.15
CA LEU A 212 -5.30 15.87 1.95
C LEU A 212 -4.91 16.64 3.23
N HIS A 213 -3.86 17.47 3.13
CA HIS A 213 -3.29 18.23 4.26
C HIS A 213 -4.33 19.08 5.01
N GLU A 214 -5.20 19.77 4.29
CA GLU A 214 -6.18 20.69 4.89
C GLU A 214 -7.19 19.94 5.76
N GLU A 215 -7.66 18.77 5.32
CA GLU A 215 -8.59 17.93 6.08
C GLU A 215 -7.94 17.34 7.34
N TYR A 216 -6.65 17.05 7.30
CA TYR A 216 -5.88 16.65 8.49
C TYR A 216 -5.77 17.80 9.50
N MET A 217 -5.42 19.00 9.03
CA MET A 217 -5.30 20.18 9.90
C MET A 217 -6.64 20.61 10.49
N ALA A 218 -7.74 20.38 9.78
CA ALA A 218 -9.09 20.57 10.29
C ALA A 218 -9.52 19.53 11.34
N ASN A 219 -8.75 18.44 11.52
CA ASN A 219 -9.08 17.34 12.42
C ASN A 219 -8.02 17.12 13.52
N PRO A 220 -8.00 17.96 14.58
CA PRO A 220 -6.95 17.93 15.61
C PRO A 220 -6.89 16.59 16.37
N SER A 221 -7.97 15.80 16.34
CA SER A 221 -8.01 14.49 16.98
C SER A 221 -7.07 13.47 16.33
N VAL A 222 -6.85 13.59 15.01
CA VAL A 222 -5.92 12.75 14.24
C VAL A 222 -4.49 13.11 14.58
N LEU A 223 -4.17 14.41 14.59
CA LEU A 223 -2.83 14.92 14.95
C LEU A 223 -2.45 14.53 16.38
N ALA A 224 -3.36 14.73 17.33
CA ALA A 224 -3.14 14.34 18.72
C ALA A 224 -2.89 12.83 18.87
N TYR A 225 -3.60 12.01 18.09
CA TYR A 225 -3.39 10.56 18.08
C TYR A 225 -2.02 10.19 17.50
N LEU A 226 -1.62 10.77 16.36
CA LEU A 226 -0.30 10.53 15.76
C LEU A 226 0.85 10.94 16.70
N VAL A 227 0.72 12.08 17.38
CA VAL A 227 1.69 12.51 18.40
C VAL A 227 1.73 11.54 19.58
N ALA A 228 0.57 11.02 20.02
CA ALA A 228 0.53 9.99 21.06
C ALA A 228 1.22 8.68 20.60
N CYS A 229 1.06 8.28 19.33
CA CYS A 229 1.73 7.11 18.75
C CYS A 229 3.26 7.20 18.80
N LEU A 230 3.85 8.39 18.82
CA LEU A 230 5.30 8.56 19.00
C LEU A 230 5.81 8.05 20.37
N ARG A 231 4.90 7.85 21.33
CA ARG A 231 5.19 7.28 22.67
C ARG A 231 4.88 5.79 22.77
N SER A 232 4.47 5.14 21.68
CA SER A 232 4.21 3.70 21.66
C SER A 232 5.48 2.91 22.00
N ALA A 233 5.33 1.79 22.70
CA ALA A 233 6.42 0.85 22.91
C ALA A 233 6.82 0.14 21.60
N ASP A 234 5.92 0.08 20.63
CA ASP A 234 6.17 -0.49 19.30
C ASP A 234 6.90 0.52 18.40
N VAL A 235 8.09 0.15 17.94
CA VAL A 235 8.91 0.99 17.04
C VAL A 235 8.27 1.19 15.67
N SER A 236 7.56 0.20 15.14
CA SER A 236 6.88 0.28 13.84
C SER A 236 5.77 1.33 13.88
N ILE A 237 4.99 1.36 14.96
CA ILE A 237 3.95 2.38 15.17
C ILE A 237 4.57 3.78 15.28
N ARG A 238 5.67 3.93 16.02
CA ARG A 238 6.38 5.22 16.14
C ARG A 238 6.89 5.70 14.79
N CYS A 239 7.54 4.84 14.02
CA CYS A 239 8.08 5.17 12.71
C CYS A 239 6.96 5.53 11.72
N ALA A 240 5.86 4.78 11.71
CA ALA A 240 4.71 5.09 10.86
C ALA A 240 4.09 6.45 11.24
N ALA A 241 3.86 6.72 12.52
CA ALA A 241 3.32 8.00 12.96
C ALA A 241 4.25 9.19 12.63
N LEU A 242 5.57 9.02 12.82
CA LEU A 242 6.55 10.03 12.44
C LEU A 242 6.53 10.29 10.93
N ALA A 243 6.49 9.23 10.11
CA ALA A 243 6.43 9.36 8.66
C ALA A 243 5.17 10.13 8.20
N ILE A 244 4.01 9.82 8.79
CA ILE A 244 2.75 10.53 8.50
C ILE A 244 2.88 12.01 8.88
N LEU A 245 3.43 12.33 10.06
CA LEU A 245 3.63 13.71 10.50
C LEU A 245 4.59 14.47 9.58
N VAL A 246 5.69 13.84 9.14
CA VAL A 246 6.62 14.45 8.18
C VAL A 246 5.92 14.70 6.83
N GLN A 247 5.17 13.72 6.33
CA GLN A 247 4.39 13.86 5.10
C GLN A 247 3.36 14.97 5.18
N LEU A 248 2.70 15.17 6.32
CA LEU A 248 1.76 16.28 6.52
C LEU A 248 2.44 17.64 6.41
N HIS A 249 3.72 17.74 6.77
CA HIS A 249 4.46 19.01 6.71
C HIS A 249 5.24 19.19 5.42
N ILE A 250 5.33 18.18 4.54
CA ILE A 250 6.14 18.26 3.32
C ILE A 250 5.64 19.33 2.34
N SER A 251 4.32 19.54 2.28
CA SER A 251 3.71 20.56 1.42
C SER A 251 4.00 21.99 1.86
N ASN A 252 4.26 22.18 3.16
CA ASN A 252 4.61 23.47 3.77
C ASN A 252 6.11 23.60 4.03
N ALA A 253 6.87 22.53 3.82
CA ALA A 253 8.31 22.57 3.96
C ALA A 253 8.85 23.49 2.87
N GLU A 254 9.78 24.37 3.25
CA GLU A 254 10.60 25.04 2.25
C GLU A 254 11.25 23.95 1.40
N VAL A 255 11.13 24.07 0.08
CA VAL A 255 11.86 23.18 -0.83
C VAL A 255 13.31 23.26 -0.40
N ASP A 256 13.84 22.13 0.08
CA ASP A 256 15.24 22.08 0.46
C ASP A 256 16.01 22.47 -0.80
N THR A 257 16.59 23.67 -0.76
CA THR A 257 17.37 24.20 -1.86
C THR A 257 18.70 23.47 -1.77
N HIS A 258 18.67 22.20 -2.16
CA HIS A 258 19.84 21.37 -2.42
C HIS A 258 20.73 21.97 -3.53
N SER A 259 20.40 23.14 -4.07
CA SER A 259 21.40 24.14 -4.45
C SER A 259 22.21 24.55 -3.21
N VAL A 260 22.87 23.57 -2.57
CA VAL A 260 24.06 23.86 -1.82
C VAL A 260 25.06 24.25 -2.87
N TYR A 261 25.01 25.53 -3.20
CA TYR A 261 25.97 26.23 -4.00
C TYR A 261 27.33 25.66 -3.68
N LEU A 262 27.90 24.88 -4.61
CA LEU A 262 29.18 24.21 -4.40
C LEU A 262 30.23 25.23 -3.91
N HIS A 263 30.12 26.47 -4.38
CA HIS A 263 30.91 27.60 -3.92
C HIS A 263 30.75 27.93 -2.42
N LYS A 264 29.55 27.81 -1.84
CA LYS A 264 29.31 27.97 -0.39
C LYS A 264 29.88 26.81 0.41
N ILE A 265 29.74 25.55 -0.04
CA ILE A 265 30.43 24.42 0.62
C ILE A 265 31.94 24.60 0.56
N VAL A 266 32.49 24.95 -0.61
CA VAL A 266 33.93 25.17 -0.79
C VAL A 266 34.41 26.33 0.09
N ALA A 267 33.67 27.44 0.13
CA ALA A 267 33.96 28.56 1.02
C ALA A 267 33.89 28.14 2.50
N MET A 268 32.86 27.38 2.89
CA MET A 268 32.75 26.86 4.25
C MET A 268 33.85 25.87 4.57
N ALA A 269 34.30 25.03 3.64
CA ALA A 269 35.39 24.07 3.87
C ALA A 269 36.73 24.75 4.17
N THR A 270 36.90 26.03 3.81
CA THR A 270 38.06 26.84 4.24
C THR A 270 37.99 27.31 5.70
N LEU A 271 36.82 27.20 6.35
CA LEU A 271 36.65 27.49 7.77
C LEU A 271 37.26 26.36 8.63
N THR A 272 37.67 26.72 9.84
CA THR A 272 38.24 25.79 10.82
C THR A 272 37.18 24.88 11.43
N TRP A 273 36.83 23.81 10.70
CA TRP A 273 35.98 22.73 11.24
C TRP A 273 36.74 21.80 12.17
N PRO A 274 36.04 21.15 13.13
CA PRO A 274 36.54 20.00 13.86
C PRO A 274 37.12 18.93 12.91
N PRO A 275 38.18 18.19 13.31
CA PRO A 275 38.92 17.30 12.42
C PRO A 275 38.05 16.25 11.71
N ASN A 276 37.06 15.69 12.40
CA ASN A 276 36.14 14.68 11.85
C ASN A 276 35.20 15.26 10.77
N ILE A 277 34.69 16.48 10.99
CA ILE A 277 33.83 17.17 10.01
C ILE A 277 34.66 17.59 8.80
N ARG A 278 35.90 18.08 9.02
CA ARG A 278 36.82 18.43 7.94
C ARG A 278 37.15 17.22 7.06
N ALA A 279 37.41 16.06 7.66
CA ALA A 279 37.67 14.83 6.91
C ALA A 279 36.47 14.45 6.02
N ALA A 280 35.24 14.45 6.57
CA ALA A 280 34.03 14.17 5.81
C ALA A 280 33.77 15.19 4.69
N MET A 281 33.97 16.49 4.96
CA MET A 281 33.86 17.55 3.95
C MET A 281 34.92 17.41 2.85
N GLN A 282 36.14 16.99 3.19
CA GLN A 282 37.19 16.77 2.20
C GLN A 282 36.84 15.60 1.27
N GLU A 283 36.30 14.50 1.82
CA GLU A 283 35.80 13.36 1.03
C GLU A 283 34.67 13.78 0.08
N TYR A 284 33.74 14.62 0.54
CA TYR A 284 32.69 15.21 -0.31
C TYR A 284 33.27 16.10 -1.42
N LEU A 285 34.28 16.92 -1.11
CA LEU A 285 34.92 17.77 -2.12
C LEU A 285 35.70 16.95 -3.15
N ASP A 286 36.40 15.91 -2.72
CA ASP A 286 37.12 15.01 -3.62
C ASP A 286 36.16 14.26 -4.55
N PHE A 287 35.00 13.84 -4.03
CA PHE A 287 33.90 13.34 -4.85
C PHE A 287 33.51 14.32 -5.95
N GLN A 288 33.13 15.56 -5.57
CA GLN A 288 32.70 16.59 -6.51
C GLN A 288 33.76 16.87 -7.58
N ARG A 289 35.05 16.93 -7.19
CA ARG A 289 36.17 17.10 -8.12
C ARG A 289 36.27 15.96 -9.14
N VAL A 290 36.13 14.71 -8.71
CA VAL A 290 36.20 13.55 -9.62
C VAL A 290 35.01 13.54 -10.56
N VAL A 291 33.81 13.89 -10.08
CA VAL A 291 32.61 14.02 -10.91
C VAL A 291 32.78 15.11 -11.97
N SER A 292 33.20 16.32 -11.57
CA SER A 292 33.48 17.42 -12.51
C SER A 292 34.57 17.04 -13.51
N ARG A 293 35.62 16.33 -13.07
CA ARG A 293 36.70 15.87 -13.95
C ARG A 293 36.21 14.82 -14.95
N CYS A 294 35.40 13.86 -14.52
CA CYS A 294 34.80 12.85 -15.41
C CYS A 294 33.88 13.49 -16.46
N ALA A 295 33.16 14.57 -16.12
CA ALA A 295 32.37 15.31 -17.10
C ALA A 295 33.25 15.90 -18.22
N LEU A 296 34.49 16.31 -17.89
CA LEU A 296 35.45 16.89 -18.84
C LEU A 296 36.24 15.83 -19.62
N ASP A 297 36.79 14.82 -18.93
CA ASP A 297 37.73 13.85 -19.51
C ASP A 297 37.08 12.51 -19.90
N ARG A 298 35.79 12.33 -19.57
CA ARG A 298 35.02 11.10 -19.80
C ARG A 298 35.64 9.84 -19.15
N ASN A 299 36.43 10.00 -18.08
CA ASN A 299 37.10 8.89 -17.41
C ASN A 299 36.20 8.19 -16.37
N PHE A 300 35.23 7.42 -16.84
CA PHE A 300 34.28 6.68 -16.00
C PHE A 300 34.95 5.64 -15.08
N TYR A 301 36.14 5.15 -15.43
CA TYR A 301 36.88 4.20 -14.60
C TYR A 301 37.44 4.85 -13.32
N ALA A 302 38.03 6.06 -13.45
CA ALA A 302 38.50 6.83 -12.30
C ALA A 302 37.33 7.25 -11.39
N LEU A 303 36.19 7.60 -12.01
CA LEU A 303 34.93 7.84 -11.31
C LEU A 303 34.53 6.59 -10.50
N GLY A 304 34.36 5.43 -11.15
CA GLY A 304 33.96 4.18 -10.49
C GLY A 304 34.85 3.78 -9.30
N LYS A 305 36.17 3.93 -9.41
CA LYS A 305 37.10 3.68 -8.29
C LYS A 305 36.86 4.58 -7.08
N THR A 306 36.65 5.86 -7.33
CA THR A 306 36.37 6.85 -6.28
C THR A 306 35.01 6.54 -5.63
N PHE A 307 34.03 6.14 -6.44
CA PHE A 307 32.71 5.74 -6.00
C PHE A 307 32.72 4.55 -5.05
N VAL A 308 33.42 3.47 -5.41
CA VAL A 308 33.52 2.30 -4.53
C VAL A 308 34.11 2.69 -3.17
N THR A 309 35.10 3.58 -3.17
CA THR A 309 35.73 4.07 -1.93
C THR A 309 34.78 4.91 -1.09
N ILE A 310 33.96 5.76 -1.71
CA ILE A 310 33.01 6.62 -1.00
C ILE A 310 31.80 5.81 -0.50
N ILE A 311 31.21 4.96 -1.35
CA ILE A 311 30.05 4.13 -0.98
C ILE A 311 30.37 3.21 0.20
N THR A 312 31.60 2.71 0.30
CA THR A 312 32.03 1.85 1.42
C THR A 312 32.28 2.61 2.72
N ARG A 313 32.33 3.95 2.70
CA ARG A 313 32.68 4.79 3.86
C ARG A 313 31.60 5.78 4.26
N ALA A 314 30.76 6.21 3.32
CA ALA A 314 29.69 7.18 3.54
C ALA A 314 28.43 6.46 4.03
N GLU A 315 27.88 6.92 5.15
CA GLU A 315 26.61 6.44 5.71
C GLU A 315 25.40 6.93 4.90
N PHE A 316 25.55 8.05 4.18
CA PHE A 316 24.53 8.65 3.33
C PHE A 316 25.12 8.96 1.96
N PHE A 317 24.42 8.56 0.90
CA PHE A 317 24.82 8.79 -0.48
C PHE A 317 23.94 9.87 -1.12
N ILE A 318 24.56 10.80 -1.85
CA ILE A 318 23.87 11.88 -2.56
C ILE A 318 23.23 11.28 -3.80
N GLN A 319 21.91 11.10 -3.81
CA GLN A 319 21.21 10.48 -4.94
C GLN A 319 21.19 11.37 -6.20
N ASP A 320 21.10 12.69 -6.01
CA ASP A 320 21.02 13.67 -7.10
C ASP A 320 22.32 14.49 -7.21
N ILE A 321 23.08 14.29 -8.30
CA ILE A 321 24.08 15.30 -8.68
C ILE A 321 23.34 16.38 -9.45
N MET A 322 23.04 17.48 -8.80
CA MET A 322 22.85 18.72 -9.52
C MET A 322 24.24 19.34 -9.69
N LEU A 323 24.87 19.10 -10.83
CA LEU A 323 26.03 19.87 -11.24
C LEU A 323 25.53 21.25 -11.69
N ASP A 324 25.45 22.17 -10.73
CA ASP A 324 25.26 23.58 -11.02
C ASP A 324 26.56 24.10 -11.68
N PHE A 325 26.58 24.17 -13.01
CA PHE A 325 27.57 25.00 -13.67
C PHE A 325 27.23 26.45 -13.37
N PRO A 326 28.23 27.31 -13.05
CA PRO A 326 27.98 28.73 -12.94
C PRO A 326 27.42 29.23 -14.29
N GLU A 327 26.11 29.44 -14.34
CA GLU A 327 25.44 30.05 -15.49
C GLU A 327 26.05 31.42 -15.72
N GLN A 328 26.52 31.67 -16.94
CA GLN A 328 27.15 32.93 -17.28
C GLN A 328 26.15 34.08 -17.45
N GLU A 329 24.83 33.81 -17.58
CA GLU A 329 23.76 34.80 -17.47
C GLU A 329 22.40 34.16 -17.10
N PRO A 330 21.49 34.87 -16.40
CA PRO A 330 20.29 34.30 -15.76
C PRO A 330 19.06 34.17 -16.68
N SER A 331 19.21 34.23 -18.00
CA SER A 331 18.06 34.14 -18.91
C SER A 331 17.88 32.73 -19.44
N VAL A 332 16.91 32.01 -18.85
CA VAL A 332 16.41 30.68 -19.24
C VAL A 332 17.31 29.53 -18.76
N SER A 333 16.90 28.90 -17.66
CA SER A 333 17.48 27.68 -17.10
C SER A 333 17.31 26.49 -18.05
N SER A 334 18.02 26.50 -19.17
CA SER A 334 18.20 25.30 -19.97
C SER A 334 19.17 24.42 -19.20
N ARG A 335 18.64 23.41 -18.49
CA ARG A 335 19.45 22.29 -18.00
C ARG A 335 20.19 21.74 -19.22
N LYS A 336 21.45 22.13 -19.41
CA LYS A 336 22.31 21.48 -20.39
C LYS A 336 22.57 20.10 -19.81
N ASP A 337 21.89 19.10 -20.37
CA ASP A 337 22.25 17.70 -20.19
C ASP A 337 23.74 17.62 -20.51
N ILE A 338 24.57 17.51 -19.47
CA ILE A 338 25.95 17.07 -19.62
C ILE A 338 25.77 15.71 -20.26
N ASP A 339 26.30 15.53 -21.45
CA ASP A 339 26.14 14.36 -22.32
C ASP A 339 26.76 13.08 -21.69
N LEU A 340 26.51 12.85 -20.41
CA LEU A 340 26.80 11.66 -19.63
C LEU A 340 25.72 10.62 -19.95
N PRO A 341 26.06 9.33 -19.97
CA PRO A 341 25.11 8.27 -20.28
C PRO A 341 24.08 7.99 -19.17
N PHE A 342 24.01 8.86 -18.16
CA PHE A 342 23.12 8.76 -17.01
C PHE A 342 22.74 10.15 -16.51
N ARG A 343 21.50 10.29 -15.98
CA ARG A 343 21.00 11.55 -15.41
C ARG A 343 21.12 11.57 -13.89
N THR A 344 20.97 10.40 -13.27
CA THR A 344 21.18 10.18 -11.85
C THR A 344 22.23 9.09 -11.64
N TRP A 345 22.77 8.98 -10.42
CA TRP A 345 23.67 7.87 -10.09
C TRP A 345 22.98 6.51 -10.11
N VAL A 346 21.69 6.49 -9.80
CA VAL A 346 20.89 5.26 -9.83
C VAL A 346 20.88 4.71 -11.26
N ASP A 347 20.68 5.58 -12.26
CA ASP A 347 20.75 5.20 -13.67
C ASP A 347 22.14 4.65 -14.05
N ALA A 348 23.21 5.25 -13.52
CA ALA A 348 24.59 4.81 -13.80
C ALA A 348 24.86 3.37 -13.29
N VAL A 349 24.32 3.03 -12.12
CA VAL A 349 24.46 1.68 -11.52
C VAL A 349 23.60 0.68 -12.28
N GLU A 350 22.36 1.04 -12.62
CA GLU A 350 21.46 0.16 -13.38
C GLU A 350 22.01 -0.15 -14.78
N ASN A 351 22.59 0.83 -15.47
CA ASN A 351 23.20 0.65 -16.79
C ASN A 351 24.54 -0.10 -16.79
N SER A 352 25.11 -0.37 -15.61
CA SER A 352 26.39 -1.09 -15.45
C SER A 352 26.24 -2.61 -15.24
N ARG A 353 25.01 -3.09 -15.08
CA ARG A 353 24.66 -4.52 -14.99
C ARG A 353 24.23 -5.04 -16.35
#